data_AF-A0A4R8IAX6-F1
#
_entry.id   AF-A0A4R8IAX6-F1
#
_cell.length_a   1.000
_cell.length_b   1.000
_cell.length_c   1.000
_cell.angle_alpha   90.00
_cell.angle_beta   90.00
_cell.angle_gamma   90.00
#
_symmetry.space_group_name_H-M   'P 1'
#
loop_
_entity.id
_entity.type
_entity.pdbx_description
1 polymer ?
#
loop_
_entity_poly.entity_id
_entity_poly.type
_entity_poly.pdbx_seq_one_letter_code
_entity_poly.pdbx_strand_id
1 'polypeptide(L)'
;MFANPSVMCNLMRELPTNIFICLLLTLCSCNQNSKQEKSAVKNIDTITTGIENIQKREPFKQVVDNLPNELLEFVPKNYSVLDTVSGDLNLDEINDYILVLKKNDEDTLSDVIDNPERRPLLILLRNKDNKLQLARKNNNTVYCIDCGGMMGDPFMGVTIKNGYFSVEHYGGSAWRWTRIITYKYSKQDNEWFLHKDGSESFHATEPEKVESKIKTTKDFGRVKFETFDIYREE
;
A
#
# COMPACT_ATOMS: atom_id res chain seq x y z
N MET A 1 -19.40 -36.65 -65.00
CA MET A 1 -17.97 -36.26 -64.97
C MET A 1 -17.43 -36.69 -63.61
N PHE A 2 -16.17 -37.16 -63.58
CA PHE A 2 -15.35 -37.64 -62.44
C PHE A 2 -15.43 -36.75 -61.17
N ALA A 3 -15.08 -37.17 -59.94
CA ALA A 3 -14.93 -38.48 -59.30
C ALA A 3 -14.75 -38.26 -57.76
N ASN A 4 -14.91 -39.33 -56.95
CA ASN A 4 -14.43 -39.42 -55.54
C ASN A 4 -12.95 -39.89 -55.56
N PRO A 5 -12.18 -40.08 -54.44
CA PRO A 5 -12.46 -39.91 -53.00
C PRO A 5 -11.26 -39.34 -52.18
N SER A 6 -11.21 -39.67 -50.87
CA SER A 6 -9.99 -39.89 -50.04
C SER A 6 -9.41 -38.67 -49.26
N VAL A 7 -8.84 -38.79 -48.04
CA VAL A 7 -8.68 -39.95 -47.13
C VAL A 7 -8.30 -39.51 -45.70
N MET A 8 -8.80 -40.23 -44.67
CA MET A 8 -8.30 -40.38 -43.27
C MET A 8 -8.02 -39.11 -42.41
N CYS A 9 -7.93 -39.16 -41.07
CA CYS A 9 -7.56 -40.26 -40.17
C CYS A 9 -8.15 -40.08 -38.75
N ASN A 10 -8.50 -41.19 -38.09
CA ASN A 10 -8.31 -41.58 -36.67
C ASN A 10 -8.20 -40.51 -35.55
N LEU A 11 -8.60 -40.76 -34.31
CA LEU A 11 -9.40 -41.80 -33.64
C LEU A 11 -9.64 -41.30 -32.19
N MET A 12 -10.74 -41.69 -31.55
CA MET A 12 -11.00 -41.41 -30.12
C MET A 12 -9.96 -42.05 -29.18
N ARG A 13 -9.73 -41.42 -28.00
CA ARG A 13 -9.64 -41.97 -26.61
C ARG A 13 -8.81 -41.00 -25.76
N GLU A 14 -9.36 -40.37 -24.72
CA GLU A 14 -9.71 -40.90 -23.38
C GLU A 14 -8.50 -41.14 -22.46
N LEU A 15 -8.69 -40.82 -21.16
CA LEU A 15 -7.72 -40.76 -20.04
C LEU A 15 -7.31 -42.20 -19.56
N PRO A 16 -6.55 -42.46 -18.44
CA PRO A 16 -6.07 -41.58 -17.35
C PRO A 16 -4.72 -41.94 -16.63
N THR A 17 -4.41 -41.18 -15.55
CA THR A 17 -3.64 -41.47 -14.29
C THR A 17 -2.21 -42.08 -14.23
N ASN A 18 -1.47 -41.60 -13.21
CA ASN A 18 -0.37 -42.22 -12.43
C ASN A 18 1.06 -42.24 -12.99
N ILE A 19 2.01 -41.78 -12.16
CA ILE A 19 3.07 -42.64 -11.57
C ILE A 19 3.65 -41.99 -10.30
N PHE A 20 3.88 -42.84 -9.30
CA PHE A 20 4.35 -42.52 -7.95
C PHE A 20 5.82 -42.97 -7.86
N ILE A 21 6.77 -42.09 -7.50
CA ILE A 21 8.16 -42.49 -7.24
C ILE A 21 8.62 -41.94 -5.89
N CYS A 22 8.55 -42.79 -4.88
CA CYS A 22 9.37 -42.64 -3.69
C CYS A 22 10.77 -43.19 -3.98
N LEU A 23 11.82 -42.41 -3.69
CA LEU A 23 13.15 -42.94 -3.47
C LEU A 23 13.67 -42.39 -2.14
N LEU A 24 14.13 -43.30 -1.27
CA LEU A 24 14.45 -43.05 0.13
C LEU A 24 15.79 -43.75 0.42
N LEU A 25 16.52 -43.23 1.42
CA LEU A 25 17.75 -43.77 2.03
C LEU A 25 19.08 -43.41 1.36
N THR A 26 19.78 -42.44 1.98
CA THR A 26 21.22 -42.57 2.27
C THR A 26 21.44 -42.41 3.77
N LEU A 27 22.12 -43.37 4.38
CA LEU A 27 22.40 -43.44 5.82
C LEU A 27 23.75 -42.79 6.13
N CYS A 28 23.88 -42.08 7.25
CA CYS A 28 25.19 -41.84 7.86
C CYS A 28 25.10 -41.60 9.37
N SER A 29 25.92 -42.33 10.15
CA SER A 29 26.09 -42.23 11.62
C SER A 29 27.25 -43.17 12.04
N CYS A 30 27.95 -43.04 13.18
CA CYS A 30 27.85 -42.04 14.26
C CYS A 30 29.07 -41.07 14.16
N ASN A 31 29.90 -40.69 15.15
CA ASN A 31 29.98 -40.98 16.59
C ASN A 31 30.76 -39.90 17.40
N GLN A 32 30.32 -39.66 18.64
CA GLN A 32 31.05 -39.21 19.85
C GLN A 32 31.97 -37.95 19.91
N ASN A 33 31.45 -36.94 20.63
CA ASN A 33 32.03 -36.27 21.82
C ASN A 33 33.38 -35.52 21.80
N SER A 34 33.40 -34.27 22.29
CA SER A 34 33.77 -34.02 23.72
C SER A 34 33.51 -32.59 24.25
N LYS A 35 33.34 -32.54 25.58
CA LYS A 35 33.48 -31.41 26.54
C LYS A 35 32.39 -30.33 26.67
N GLN A 36 32.00 -30.16 27.94
CA GLN A 36 31.18 -29.11 28.53
C GLN A 36 32.06 -27.92 28.93
N GLU A 37 31.45 -26.73 29.04
CA GLU A 37 31.69 -25.86 30.19
C GLU A 37 30.35 -25.32 30.71
N LYS A 38 30.26 -25.11 32.03
CA LYS A 38 29.03 -24.71 32.74
C LYS A 38 29.13 -23.26 33.19
N SER A 39 28.00 -22.54 33.21
CA SER A 39 27.70 -21.63 34.34
C SER A 39 26.22 -21.27 34.45
N ALA A 40 25.73 -21.40 35.70
CA ALA A 40 24.56 -20.77 36.33
C ALA A 40 23.17 -20.82 35.66
N VAL A 41 22.25 -21.53 36.33
CA VAL A 41 20.79 -21.49 36.13
C VAL A 41 20.14 -20.47 37.08
N LYS A 42 19.12 -19.74 36.60
CA LYS A 42 17.90 -19.45 37.39
C LYS A 42 16.66 -19.58 36.49
N ASN A 43 15.70 -20.38 36.96
CA ASN A 43 14.41 -20.65 36.31
C ASN A 43 13.43 -19.47 36.55
N ILE A 44 12.68 -19.02 35.53
CA ILE A 44 11.31 -19.43 35.10
C ILE A 44 10.22 -19.09 36.13
N ASP A 45 9.32 -18.18 35.72
CA ASP A 45 7.86 -18.39 35.69
C ASP A 45 7.31 -17.60 34.48
N THR A 46 6.95 -18.23 33.36
CA THR A 46 5.71 -18.98 33.05
C THR A 46 4.56 -18.08 32.58
N ILE A 47 4.47 -17.93 31.25
CA ILE A 47 3.26 -17.79 30.42
C ILE A 47 2.27 -16.65 30.77
N THR A 48 2.21 -15.64 29.88
CA THR A 48 0.93 -15.15 29.35
C THR A 48 1.00 -15.07 27.82
N THR A 49 0.13 -15.87 27.21
CA THR A 49 -0.31 -15.94 25.81
C THR A 49 -0.23 -14.64 24.99
N GLY A 50 0.21 -14.77 23.73
CA GLY A 50 0.47 -13.63 22.86
C GLY A 50 -0.76 -12.87 22.36
N ILE A 51 -0.67 -11.54 22.45
CA ILE A 51 -1.36 -10.57 21.57
C ILE A 51 -0.36 -9.45 21.24
N GLU A 52 0.74 -9.77 20.56
CA GLU A 52 1.66 -8.76 20.01
C GLU A 52 2.09 -9.13 18.59
N ASN A 53 1.28 -8.71 17.61
CA ASN A 53 1.73 -8.60 16.22
C ASN A 53 1.00 -7.48 15.47
N ILE A 54 0.88 -6.32 16.13
CA ILE A 54 0.76 -5.05 15.41
C ILE A 54 2.19 -4.63 15.11
N GLN A 55 2.60 -4.78 13.85
CA GLN A 55 3.92 -4.38 13.38
C GLN A 55 4.08 -2.86 13.53
N LYS A 56 4.71 -2.44 14.64
CA LYS A 56 5.16 -1.08 14.87
C LYS A 56 6.27 -0.79 13.86
N ARG A 57 5.93 -0.23 12.70
CA ARG A 57 6.91 0.10 11.65
C ARG A 57 7.81 1.24 12.15
N GLU A 58 9.10 1.11 11.87
CA GLU A 58 10.11 2.10 12.23
C GLU A 58 9.82 3.46 11.57
N PRO A 59 10.04 4.58 12.28
CA PRO A 59 9.56 5.89 11.83
C PRO A 59 10.42 6.47 10.70
N PHE A 60 9.76 7.15 9.75
CA PHE A 60 10.16 8.25 8.83
C PHE A 60 11.62 8.34 8.32
N LYS A 61 12.62 8.24 9.19
CA LYS A 61 14.05 8.35 8.94
C LYS A 61 14.55 7.45 7.79
N GLN A 62 14.05 6.22 7.65
CA GLN A 62 14.48 5.30 6.58
C GLN A 62 14.12 5.77 5.15
N VAL A 63 13.10 6.61 5.01
CA VAL A 63 12.62 7.11 3.70
C VAL A 63 13.60 8.14 3.12
N VAL A 64 14.20 8.97 3.96
CA VAL A 64 15.13 10.03 3.51
C VAL A 64 16.48 9.46 3.08
N ASP A 65 17.00 8.45 3.80
CA ASP A 65 18.33 7.87 3.55
C ASP A 65 18.42 7.07 2.22
N ASN A 66 17.28 6.76 1.57
CA ASN A 66 17.22 5.94 0.35
C ASN A 66 16.43 6.59 -0.81
N LEU A 67 16.12 7.89 -0.73
CA LEU A 67 15.33 8.58 -1.75
C LEU A 67 16.11 8.69 -3.08
N PRO A 68 15.58 8.19 -4.23
CA PRO A 68 16.19 8.43 -5.54
C PRO A 68 16.36 9.92 -5.85
N ASN A 69 17.59 10.36 -6.15
CA ASN A 69 17.93 11.78 -6.37
C ASN A 69 17.06 12.46 -7.45
N GLU A 70 16.61 11.72 -8.47
CA GLU A 70 15.70 12.22 -9.52
C GLU A 70 14.34 12.70 -8.98
N LEU A 71 13.90 12.23 -7.80
CA LEU A 71 12.65 12.69 -7.18
C LEU A 71 12.79 14.09 -6.59
N LEU A 72 14.01 14.54 -6.27
CA LEU A 72 14.27 15.87 -5.72
C LEU A 72 13.93 16.99 -6.72
N GLU A 73 13.95 16.71 -8.03
CA GLU A 73 13.52 17.64 -9.07
C GLU A 73 12.03 18.03 -8.95
N PHE A 74 11.22 17.19 -8.29
CA PHE A 74 9.78 17.40 -8.09
C PHE A 74 9.44 18.00 -6.70
N VAL A 75 10.44 18.24 -5.84
CA VAL A 75 10.25 18.82 -4.50
C VAL A 75 10.40 20.34 -4.59
N PRO A 76 9.33 21.14 -4.40
CA PRO A 76 9.45 22.60 -4.43
C PRO A 76 10.26 23.14 -3.24
N LYS A 77 10.78 24.36 -3.38
CA LYS A 77 11.42 25.07 -2.26
C LYS A 77 10.46 25.16 -1.07
N ASN A 78 10.98 24.97 0.14
CA ASN A 78 10.28 24.90 1.43
C ASN A 78 9.38 23.65 1.63
N TYR A 79 9.46 22.65 0.75
CA TYR A 79 8.85 21.34 0.96
C TYR A 79 9.91 20.27 1.25
N SER A 80 9.47 19.20 1.89
CA SER A 80 10.19 17.94 2.08
C SER A 80 9.31 16.77 1.64
N VAL A 81 9.92 15.62 1.35
CA VAL A 81 9.19 14.38 1.12
C VAL A 81 8.62 13.87 2.45
N LEU A 82 7.31 13.61 2.47
CA LEU A 82 6.62 12.96 3.59
C LEU A 82 6.63 11.43 3.43
N ASP A 83 6.38 10.94 2.21
CA ASP A 83 6.40 9.51 1.87
C ASP A 83 6.67 9.32 0.37
N THR A 84 7.21 8.16 -0.01
CA THR A 84 7.35 7.77 -1.41
C THR A 84 7.20 6.27 -1.59
N VAL A 85 6.46 5.88 -2.64
CA VAL A 85 6.22 4.48 -2.98
C VAL A 85 6.41 4.30 -4.48
N SER A 86 7.15 3.26 -4.87
CA SER A 86 7.34 2.90 -6.28
C SER A 86 6.52 1.67 -6.67
N GLY A 87 6.06 1.66 -7.91
CA GLY A 87 5.30 0.57 -8.51
C GLY A 87 4.61 1.01 -9.79
N ASP A 88 4.16 0.05 -10.59
CA ASP A 88 3.45 0.28 -11.85
C ASP A 88 2.06 0.92 -11.60
N LEU A 89 1.90 2.21 -11.97
CA LEU A 89 0.68 2.99 -11.77
C LEU A 89 -0.18 3.09 -13.03
N ASN A 90 0.43 3.03 -14.22
CA ASN A 90 -0.22 3.18 -15.53
C ASN A 90 -0.40 1.84 -16.28
N LEU A 91 0.02 0.72 -15.68
CA LEU A 91 -0.02 -0.63 -16.22
C LEU A 91 0.77 -0.80 -17.53
N ASP A 92 1.97 -0.23 -17.60
CA ASP A 92 2.94 -0.34 -18.72
C ASP A 92 4.19 -1.18 -18.42
N GLU A 93 4.24 -1.84 -17.26
CA GLU A 93 5.35 -2.68 -16.77
C GLU A 93 6.61 -1.91 -16.34
N ILE A 94 6.58 -0.57 -16.29
CA ILE A 94 7.63 0.28 -15.74
C ILE A 94 7.25 0.74 -14.32
N ASN A 95 8.23 0.80 -13.41
CA ASN A 95 7.99 1.32 -12.06
C ASN A 95 7.93 2.85 -12.05
N ASP A 96 6.74 3.35 -11.73
CA ASP A 96 6.43 4.75 -11.46
C ASP A 96 6.67 5.09 -9.97
N TYR A 97 6.36 6.32 -9.58
CA TYR A 97 6.43 6.79 -8.19
C TYR A 97 5.19 7.60 -7.79
N ILE A 98 4.70 7.36 -6.56
CA ILE A 98 3.95 8.35 -5.81
C ILE A 98 4.92 9.08 -4.88
N LEU A 99 4.80 10.40 -4.85
CA LEU A 99 5.56 11.28 -3.95
C LEU A 99 4.57 12.12 -3.13
N VAL A 100 4.55 11.92 -1.81
CA VAL A 100 3.79 12.77 -0.89
C VAL A 100 4.74 13.82 -0.34
N LEU A 101 4.32 15.09 -0.38
CA LEU A 101 5.10 16.22 0.07
C LEU A 101 4.44 16.90 1.27
N LYS A 102 5.27 17.46 2.14
CA LYS A 102 4.86 18.37 3.21
C LYS A 102 5.62 19.69 3.15
N LYS A 103 5.03 20.77 3.70
CA LYS A 103 5.81 21.97 4.00
C LYS A 103 6.76 21.68 5.16
N ASN A 104 7.92 22.33 5.17
CA ASN A 104 8.94 22.15 6.20
C ASN A 104 8.52 22.69 7.58
N ASP A 105 7.51 23.56 7.60
CA ASP A 105 6.98 24.28 8.75
C ASP A 105 5.49 23.96 9.01
N GLU A 106 4.95 22.86 8.45
CA GLU A 106 3.54 22.46 8.62
C GLU A 106 3.14 22.27 10.10
N ASP A 107 4.07 21.82 10.95
CA ASP A 107 3.93 21.72 12.42
C ASP A 107 3.56 23.06 13.11
N THR A 108 3.76 24.19 12.42
CA THR A 108 3.50 25.55 12.93
C THR A 108 2.56 26.39 12.05
N LEU A 109 2.33 25.98 10.80
CA LEU A 109 1.45 26.66 9.84
C LEU A 109 0.05 26.05 9.75
N SER A 110 -0.10 24.78 10.09
CA SER A 110 -1.39 24.09 10.03
C SER A 110 -2.27 24.52 11.21
N ASP A 111 -3.52 24.84 10.91
CA ASP A 111 -4.61 24.92 11.87
C ASP A 111 -5.79 24.14 11.29
N VAL A 112 -6.14 23.01 11.90
CA VAL A 112 -7.17 22.07 11.40
C VAL A 112 -8.53 22.73 11.11
N ILE A 113 -8.85 23.88 11.74
CA ILE A 113 -10.12 24.59 11.58
C ILE A 113 -10.00 25.67 10.48
N ASP A 114 -9.07 26.61 10.65
CA ASP A 114 -9.00 27.83 9.86
C ASP A 114 -8.04 27.72 8.66
N ASN A 115 -6.98 26.91 8.76
CA ASN A 115 -5.95 26.74 7.73
C ASN A 115 -5.31 25.33 7.74
N PRO A 116 -6.06 24.26 7.43
CA PRO A 116 -5.51 22.90 7.40
C PRO A 116 -4.47 22.75 6.28
N GLU A 117 -3.19 22.67 6.64
CA GLU A 117 -2.07 22.78 5.70
C GLU A 117 -2.10 21.62 4.70
N ARG A 118 -1.92 21.96 3.41
CA ARG A 118 -2.17 21.03 2.31
C ARG A 118 -0.91 20.23 1.99
N ARG A 119 -1.04 18.91 1.94
CA ARG A 119 0.03 17.96 1.58
C ARG A 119 -0.14 17.48 0.14
N PRO A 120 0.68 17.95 -0.82
CA PRO A 120 0.61 17.49 -2.20
C PRO A 120 0.97 16.01 -2.34
N LEU A 121 0.11 15.25 -3.02
CA LEU A 121 0.43 13.94 -3.58
C LEU A 121 0.67 14.10 -5.08
N LEU A 122 1.84 13.65 -5.55
CA LEU A 122 2.23 13.65 -6.95
C LEU A 122 2.22 12.21 -7.49
N ILE A 123 1.72 12.05 -8.72
CA ILE A 123 1.90 10.85 -9.54
C ILE A 123 2.98 11.17 -10.56
N LEU A 124 4.11 10.48 -10.47
CA LEU A 124 5.28 10.65 -11.34
C LEU A 124 5.43 9.38 -12.19
N LEU A 125 5.24 9.52 -13.51
CA LEU A 125 5.39 8.39 -14.44
C LEU A 125 6.80 8.30 -14.98
N ARG A 126 7.31 7.08 -15.16
CA ARG A 126 8.60 6.84 -15.83
C ARG A 126 8.39 6.45 -17.29
N ASN A 127 8.99 7.19 -18.21
CA ASN A 127 8.93 6.86 -19.62
C ASN A 127 9.98 5.80 -20.03
N LYS A 128 9.88 5.30 -21.27
CA LYS A 128 10.81 4.31 -21.85
C LYS A 128 12.26 4.79 -21.98
N ASP A 129 12.50 6.10 -21.93
CA ASP A 129 13.84 6.71 -21.91
C ASP A 129 14.41 6.82 -20.47
N ASN A 130 13.77 6.16 -19.50
CA ASN A 130 14.10 6.19 -18.07
C ASN A 130 13.99 7.58 -17.42
N LYS A 131 13.10 8.45 -17.93
CA LYS A 131 12.85 9.79 -17.35
C LYS A 131 11.53 9.83 -16.60
N LEU A 132 11.55 10.36 -15.38
CA LEU A 132 10.34 10.70 -14.63
C LEU A 132 9.69 11.97 -15.16
N GLN A 133 8.36 12.02 -15.11
CA GLN A 133 7.55 13.19 -15.45
C GLN A 133 6.35 13.30 -14.50
N LEU A 134 6.01 14.52 -14.08
CA LEU A 134 4.79 14.77 -13.31
C LEU A 134 3.55 14.55 -14.18
N ALA A 135 2.80 13.48 -13.91
CA ALA A 135 1.57 13.19 -14.63
C ALA A 135 0.35 13.87 -13.98
N ARG A 136 0.20 13.76 -12.65
CA ARG A 136 -0.90 14.38 -11.90
C ARG A 136 -0.46 14.85 -10.52
N LYS A 137 -1.19 15.81 -9.96
CA LYS A 137 -1.03 16.35 -8.62
C LYS A 137 -2.40 16.53 -7.97
N ASN A 138 -2.50 16.25 -6.67
CA ASN A 138 -3.67 16.59 -5.86
C ASN A 138 -3.17 17.08 -4.48
N ASN A 139 -3.75 18.17 -3.97
CA ASN A 139 -3.36 18.78 -2.68
C ASN A 139 -4.28 18.38 -1.51
N ASN A 140 -5.38 17.70 -1.81
CA ASN A 140 -6.53 17.48 -0.93
C ASN A 140 -6.86 15.98 -0.79
N THR A 141 -5.92 15.07 -1.07
CA THR A 141 -6.08 13.61 -0.88
C THR A 141 -5.47 13.14 0.42
N VAL A 142 -4.48 13.87 0.91
CA VAL A 142 -3.76 13.58 2.15
C VAL A 142 -4.22 14.57 3.22
N TYR A 143 -4.57 14.05 4.40
CA TYR A 143 -4.93 14.87 5.55
C TYR A 143 -3.72 15.64 6.11
N CYS A 144 -3.98 16.84 6.62
CA CYS A 144 -3.04 17.72 7.30
C CYS A 144 -2.43 17.07 8.57
N ILE A 145 -1.32 17.62 9.06
CA ILE A 145 -0.56 17.06 10.19
C ILE A 145 -1.33 17.01 11.52
N ASP A 146 -2.36 17.84 11.69
CA ASP A 146 -3.20 17.95 12.88
C ASP A 146 -4.65 17.46 12.65
N CYS A 147 -4.94 16.95 11.45
CA CYS A 147 -6.26 16.45 11.05
C CYS A 147 -6.67 15.12 11.74
N GLY A 148 -5.79 14.48 12.52
CA GLY A 148 -6.05 13.23 13.23
C GLY A 148 -6.61 13.39 14.64
N GLY A 149 -6.93 14.61 15.07
CA GLY A 149 -7.46 14.88 16.41
C GLY A 149 -6.41 14.66 17.50
N MET A 150 -6.78 14.05 18.62
CA MET A 150 -5.84 13.82 19.74
C MET A 150 -4.71 12.83 19.41
N MET A 151 -4.82 12.10 18.30
CA MET A 151 -3.75 11.21 17.82
C MET A 151 -2.69 11.91 16.95
N GLY A 152 -2.89 13.20 16.60
CA GLY A 152 -1.92 13.99 15.83
C GLY A 152 -2.02 13.73 14.33
N ASP A 153 -0.91 13.37 13.68
CA ASP A 153 -0.85 13.14 12.24
C ASP A 153 -1.61 11.87 11.84
N PRO A 154 -2.68 11.99 11.03
CA PRO A 154 -3.46 10.82 10.65
C PRO A 154 -2.86 10.07 9.45
N PHE A 155 -1.85 10.59 8.75
CA PHE A 155 -1.35 9.96 7.53
C PHE A 155 -0.51 8.72 7.82
N MET A 156 -0.96 7.56 7.33
CA MET A 156 -0.35 6.25 7.59
C MET A 156 0.55 5.75 6.46
N GLY A 157 0.42 6.32 5.26
CA GLY A 157 1.22 5.97 4.08
C GLY A 157 0.41 5.77 2.81
N VAL A 158 1.12 5.42 1.73
CA VAL A 158 0.55 5.01 0.44
C VAL A 158 0.84 3.53 0.16
N THR A 159 -0.02 2.87 -0.61
CA THR A 159 0.27 1.54 -1.20
C THR A 159 -0.11 1.52 -2.67
N ILE A 160 0.75 0.96 -3.53
CA ILE A 160 0.50 0.73 -4.97
C ILE A 160 0.29 -0.76 -5.21
N LYS A 161 -0.74 -1.13 -5.99
CA LYS A 161 -1.00 -2.53 -6.38
C LYS A 161 -1.84 -2.61 -7.66
N ASN A 162 -1.30 -3.24 -8.71
CA ASN A 162 -2.02 -3.61 -9.94
C ASN A 162 -2.79 -2.44 -10.60
N GLY A 163 -2.17 -1.25 -10.73
CA GLY A 163 -2.81 -0.05 -11.30
C GLY A 163 -3.84 0.61 -10.37
N TYR A 164 -3.89 0.22 -9.10
CA TYR A 164 -4.54 0.94 -8.02
C TYR A 164 -3.49 1.56 -7.11
N PHE A 165 -3.85 2.64 -6.43
CA PHE A 165 -3.16 3.06 -5.23
C PHE A 165 -4.15 3.47 -4.13
N SER A 166 -3.77 3.26 -2.89
CA SER A 166 -4.54 3.66 -1.70
C SER A 166 -3.73 4.63 -0.86
N VAL A 167 -4.42 5.64 -0.32
CA VAL A 167 -3.89 6.56 0.69
C VAL A 167 -4.62 6.25 1.99
N GLU A 168 -3.85 5.88 3.02
CA GLU A 168 -4.37 5.36 4.27
C GLU A 168 -4.23 6.40 5.39
N HIS A 169 -5.30 6.55 6.17
CA HIS A 169 -5.33 7.47 7.31
C HIS A 169 -5.95 6.81 8.54
N TYR A 170 -5.47 7.15 9.73
CA TYR A 170 -5.99 6.67 11.00
C TYR A 170 -5.83 7.73 12.10
N GLY A 171 -6.89 7.99 12.88
CA GLY A 171 -6.86 9.02 13.92
C GLY A 171 -8.02 8.93 14.90
N GLY A 172 -8.26 10.03 15.61
CA GLY A 172 -9.37 10.22 16.54
C GLY A 172 -8.92 10.52 17.98
N SER A 173 -9.63 9.93 18.95
CA SER A 173 -9.35 10.03 20.39
C SER A 173 -9.87 8.78 21.12
N ALA A 174 -10.93 8.92 21.91
CA ALA A 174 -11.70 7.81 22.47
C ALA A 174 -12.49 7.10 21.37
N TRP A 175 -13.08 7.85 20.42
CA TRP A 175 -13.53 7.32 19.14
C TRP A 175 -12.36 7.34 18.16
N ARG A 176 -12.02 6.19 17.61
CA ARG A 176 -10.96 6.01 16.61
C ARG A 176 -11.58 5.79 15.25
N TRP A 177 -10.88 6.21 14.21
CA TRP A 177 -11.31 6.05 12.83
C TRP A 177 -10.16 5.71 11.90
N THR A 178 -10.48 4.98 10.84
CA THR A 178 -9.62 4.73 9.67
C THR A 178 -10.32 5.31 8.44
N ARG A 179 -9.60 5.92 7.49
CA ARG A 179 -10.11 6.28 6.16
C ARG A 179 -9.12 5.88 5.08
N ILE A 180 -9.55 5.06 4.14
CA ILE A 180 -8.75 4.54 3.02
C ILE A 180 -9.37 5.01 1.71
N ILE A 181 -8.63 5.84 0.98
CA ILE A 181 -9.05 6.41 -0.29
C ILE A 181 -8.28 5.70 -1.39
N THR A 182 -8.99 4.90 -2.19
CA THR A 182 -8.41 4.09 -3.26
C THR A 182 -8.74 4.68 -4.62
N TYR A 183 -7.70 4.89 -5.43
CA TYR A 183 -7.78 5.29 -6.82
C TYR A 183 -7.45 4.11 -7.74
N LYS A 184 -7.97 4.19 -8.97
CA LYS A 184 -7.74 3.21 -10.04
C LYS A 184 -7.37 3.91 -11.34
N TYR A 185 -6.33 3.44 -12.01
CA TYR A 185 -6.00 3.84 -13.36
C TYR A 185 -6.97 3.26 -14.41
N SER A 186 -7.41 4.10 -15.34
CA SER A 186 -8.16 3.71 -16.53
C SER A 186 -7.28 3.72 -17.77
N LYS A 187 -6.98 2.53 -18.32
CA LYS A 187 -6.30 2.38 -19.63
C LYS A 187 -7.05 3.07 -20.78
N GLN A 188 -8.38 3.21 -20.67
CA GLN A 188 -9.20 3.83 -21.71
C GLN A 188 -9.04 5.35 -21.77
N ASP A 189 -8.83 5.99 -20.61
CA ASP A 189 -8.80 7.46 -20.48
C ASP A 189 -7.39 8.01 -20.23
N ASN A 190 -6.41 7.13 -19.93
CA ASN A 190 -5.07 7.49 -19.46
C ASN A 190 -5.13 8.40 -18.22
N GLU A 191 -5.90 7.99 -17.21
CA GLU A 191 -6.27 8.82 -16.05
C GLU A 191 -6.58 7.98 -14.81
N TRP A 192 -6.32 8.54 -13.61
CA TRP A 192 -6.70 7.92 -12.33
C TRP A 192 -8.03 8.48 -11.82
N PHE A 193 -8.93 7.60 -11.41
CA PHE A 193 -10.23 7.94 -10.85
C PHE A 193 -10.38 7.40 -9.44
N LEU A 194 -11.13 8.10 -8.59
CA LEU A 194 -11.57 7.58 -7.31
C LEU A 194 -12.35 6.29 -7.54
N HIS A 195 -11.98 5.22 -6.85
CA HIS A 195 -12.57 3.91 -6.99
C HIS A 195 -13.38 3.51 -5.75
N LYS A 196 -12.82 3.79 -4.56
CA LYS A 196 -13.44 3.53 -3.27
C LYS A 196 -12.99 4.59 -2.27
N ASP A 197 -13.89 5.00 -1.40
CA ASP A 197 -13.58 5.74 -0.17
C ASP A 197 -14.23 4.95 0.98
N GLY A 198 -13.41 4.32 1.80
CA GLY A 198 -13.86 3.46 2.90
C GLY A 198 -13.43 4.01 4.24
N SER A 199 -14.35 4.10 5.19
CA SER A 199 -14.05 4.47 6.56
C SER A 199 -14.55 3.42 7.55
N GLU A 200 -13.80 3.26 8.64
CA GLU A 200 -14.16 2.43 9.79
C GLU A 200 -14.04 3.27 11.06
N SER A 201 -14.88 3.02 12.05
CA SER A 201 -14.81 3.68 13.35
C SER A 201 -15.23 2.79 14.50
N PHE A 202 -14.59 2.94 15.66
CA PHE A 202 -14.87 2.17 16.88
C PHE A 202 -14.53 2.99 18.13
N HIS A 203 -15.15 2.64 19.27
CA HIS A 203 -14.77 3.22 20.56
C HIS A 203 -13.59 2.43 21.15
N ALA A 204 -12.61 3.12 21.73
CA ALA A 204 -11.35 2.53 22.16
C ALA A 204 -11.49 1.49 23.29
N THR A 205 -12.62 1.48 24.01
CA THR A 205 -12.95 0.45 25.03
C THR A 205 -13.71 -0.76 24.47
N GLU A 206 -14.20 -0.67 23.23
CA GLU A 206 -15.04 -1.67 22.56
C GLU A 206 -14.54 -1.87 21.10
N PRO A 207 -13.25 -2.23 20.90
CA PRO A 207 -12.61 -2.28 19.58
C PRO A 207 -13.19 -3.34 18.64
N GLU A 208 -13.95 -4.30 19.17
CA GLU A 208 -14.71 -5.28 18.39
C GLU A 208 -15.99 -4.70 17.76
N LYS A 209 -16.46 -3.53 18.21
CA LYS A 209 -17.66 -2.84 17.71
C LYS A 209 -17.28 -1.81 16.65
N VAL A 210 -16.89 -2.32 15.48
CA VAL A 210 -16.54 -1.52 14.31
C VAL A 210 -17.79 -1.17 13.51
N GLU A 211 -17.99 0.11 13.25
CA GLU A 211 -18.90 0.61 12.22
C GLU A 211 -18.12 0.88 10.93
N SER A 212 -18.67 0.48 9.77
CA SER A 212 -18.01 0.63 8.47
C SER A 212 -18.90 1.34 7.46
N LYS A 213 -18.36 2.33 6.76
CA LYS A 213 -18.99 3.04 5.63
C LYS A 213 -18.12 2.86 4.40
N ILE A 214 -18.69 2.43 3.28
CA ILE A 214 -17.96 2.29 2.01
C ILE A 214 -18.72 3.04 0.93
N LYS A 215 -18.06 4.01 0.30
CA LYS A 215 -18.49 4.67 -0.93
C LYS A 215 -17.73 4.15 -2.13
N THR A 216 -18.40 4.11 -3.26
CA THR A 216 -17.95 3.60 -4.55
C THR A 216 -18.36 4.54 -5.67
N THR A 217 -17.99 4.21 -6.92
CA THR A 217 -18.44 4.95 -8.11
C THR A 217 -19.96 5.01 -8.30
N LYS A 218 -20.75 4.21 -7.55
CA LYS A 218 -22.21 4.34 -7.50
C LYS A 218 -22.67 5.56 -6.71
N ASP A 219 -21.88 5.97 -5.72
CA ASP A 219 -22.22 6.99 -4.72
C ASP A 219 -21.70 8.37 -5.13
N PHE A 220 -20.47 8.43 -5.67
CA PHE A 220 -19.82 9.67 -6.11
C PHE A 220 -19.67 9.79 -7.64
N GLY A 221 -20.16 8.82 -8.42
CA GLY A 221 -20.02 8.83 -9.87
C GLY A 221 -18.56 8.68 -10.33
N ARG A 222 -18.09 9.64 -11.14
CA ARG A 222 -16.76 9.61 -11.77
C ARG A 222 -15.93 10.81 -11.36
N VAL A 223 -15.17 10.66 -10.27
CA VAL A 223 -14.26 11.70 -9.74
C VAL A 223 -12.83 11.38 -10.18
N LYS A 224 -12.13 12.35 -10.80
CA LYS A 224 -10.69 12.20 -11.10
C LYS A 224 -9.86 12.36 -9.83
N PHE A 225 -8.68 11.74 -9.80
CA PHE A 225 -7.67 11.98 -8.77
C PHE A 225 -7.37 13.49 -8.60
N GLU A 226 -7.12 14.24 -9.68
CA GLU A 226 -6.79 15.67 -9.59
C GLU A 226 -7.90 16.55 -8.96
N THR A 227 -9.15 16.09 -8.97
CA THR A 227 -10.32 16.85 -8.50
C THR A 227 -10.87 16.41 -7.14
N PHE A 228 -10.37 15.31 -6.57
CA PHE A 228 -10.84 14.81 -5.27
C PHE A 228 -10.47 15.77 -4.13
N ASP A 229 -11.36 15.89 -3.15
CA ASP A 229 -11.18 16.76 -2.00
C ASP A 229 -11.66 16.10 -0.70
N ILE A 230 -10.72 15.72 0.16
CA ILE A 230 -10.97 15.06 1.45
C ILE A 230 -11.62 16.01 2.48
N TYR A 231 -11.53 17.32 2.26
CA TYR A 231 -12.02 18.40 3.14
C TYR A 231 -13.40 18.93 2.75
N ARG A 232 -13.98 18.43 1.65
CA ARG A 232 -15.33 18.83 1.25
C ARG A 232 -16.37 18.15 2.16
N GLU A 233 -17.25 18.95 2.74
CA GLU A 233 -18.44 18.46 3.46
C GLU A 233 -19.36 17.68 2.50
N GLU A 234 -19.92 16.56 2.97
CA GLU A 234 -20.78 15.64 2.18
C GLU A 234 -22.27 16.00 2.25
#